data_AF-A0A931WSG7-F1
#
_entry.id   AF-A0A931WSG7-F1
#
_cell.length_a   1.000
_cell.length_b   1.000
_cell.length_c   1.000
_cell.angle_alpha   90.00
_cell.angle_beta   90.00
_cell.angle_gamma   90.00
#
_symmetry.space_group_name_H-M   'P 1'
#
loop_
_entity.id
_entity.type
_entity.pdbx_description
1 polymer ?
#
loop_
_entity_poly.entity_id
_entity_poly.type
_entity_poly.pdbx_seq_one_letter_code
_entity_poly.pdbx_strand_id
1 'polypeptide(L)'
;MKQGFIRIRPNDSNSLRFGRFEFVDGTETTPPDETLAALKRDRIAHRLIGNFAWSHVGRSLDGGQYVYNKPKTNLTMTAGRPTRGVFQVDGWGDLDIGLASVALTKQLPLKKSAGEWRVFAIQYHDWRSVLKTDNRALPTRGNDRGNVRVTTFGGHYVHAFNTASAGKFDLLFWGALQTGRWGVLDHRAGSGVVEAGYQPPIRVLKPWFRAGYAYGSGDGDAGDGDHNTFFQILPTPRIYARLPFYNMMNNEDAFGEVTVRPHQKVSIKGAVHWLRLAKRNDLWYQGGGAYQPWTFGYAGRPSNGNRSLANVYDVGAEVQANANLAVGIYYADAEGKSVTSSIYPNGKHARLGYVELRYRR
;
A
#
# COMPACT_ATOMS: atom_id res chain seq x y z
N MET A 1 7.22 -0.22 23.14
CA MET A 1 7.11 -1.67 22.90
C MET A 1 6.38 -1.89 21.57
N LYS A 2 6.96 -2.64 20.62
CA LYS A 2 6.36 -2.86 19.28
C LYS A 2 5.31 -3.96 19.28
N GLN A 3 5.57 -5.06 19.98
CA GLN A 3 4.65 -6.19 20.09
C GLN A 3 4.68 -6.73 21.50
N GLY A 4 3.52 -7.18 21.99
CA GLY A 4 3.30 -7.73 23.32
C GLY A 4 1.88 -8.28 23.37
N PHE A 5 1.73 -9.59 23.22
CA PHE A 5 0.42 -10.22 23.08
C PHE A 5 0.40 -11.63 23.63
N ILE A 6 -0.79 -12.09 23.99
CA ILE A 6 -1.08 -13.48 24.30
C ILE A 6 -1.67 -14.13 23.04
N ARG A 7 -1.23 -15.34 22.72
CA ARG A 7 -1.78 -16.14 21.62
C ARG A 7 -2.35 -17.45 22.15
N ILE A 8 -3.61 -17.70 21.84
CA ILE A 8 -4.34 -18.92 22.20
C ILE A 8 -4.63 -19.70 20.92
N ARG A 9 -4.34 -21.01 20.91
CA ARG A 9 -4.64 -21.91 19.79
C ARG A 9 -5.53 -23.06 20.26
N PRO A 10 -6.87 -22.93 20.16
CA PRO A 10 -7.77 -23.99 20.60
C PRO A 10 -7.61 -25.30 19.82
N ASN A 11 -7.14 -25.23 18.57
CA ASN A 11 -6.77 -26.36 17.72
C ASN A 11 -5.88 -25.88 16.57
N ASP A 12 -5.41 -26.80 15.71
CA ASP A 12 -4.49 -26.51 14.61
C ASP A 12 -5.02 -25.50 13.57
N SER A 13 -6.35 -25.38 13.46
CA SER A 13 -6.98 -24.50 12.49
C SER A 13 -7.34 -23.13 13.06
N ASN A 14 -7.26 -22.92 14.38
CA ASN A 14 -7.75 -21.70 15.02
C ASN A 14 -6.66 -21.02 15.85
N SER A 15 -6.51 -19.71 15.68
CA SER A 15 -5.62 -18.89 16.51
C SER A 15 -6.32 -17.59 16.89
N LEU A 16 -6.24 -17.25 18.18
CA LEU A 16 -6.61 -15.96 18.73
C LEU A 16 -5.36 -15.25 19.23
N ARG A 17 -5.28 -13.94 19.02
CA ARG A 17 -4.19 -13.09 19.52
C ARG A 17 -4.80 -11.82 20.13
N PHE A 18 -4.38 -11.46 21.34
CA PHE A 18 -4.84 -10.26 22.05
C PHE A 18 -3.65 -9.49 22.64
N GLY A 19 -3.66 -8.17 22.49
CA GLY A 19 -2.61 -7.27 22.94
C GLY A 19 -2.09 -6.39 21.80
N ARG A 20 -0.82 -5.98 21.89
CA ARG A 20 -0.15 -5.18 20.88
C ARG A 20 0.50 -6.06 19.83
N PHE A 21 0.16 -5.90 18.56
CA PHE A 21 0.76 -6.69 17.49
C PHE A 21 0.86 -5.95 16.16
N GLU A 22 1.74 -6.42 15.29
CA GLU A 22 1.79 -5.96 13.90
C GLU A 22 0.75 -6.70 13.06
N PHE A 23 0.16 -5.95 12.14
CA PHE A 23 -0.77 -6.44 11.13
C PHE A 23 -0.46 -5.79 9.78
N VAL A 24 -0.45 -6.62 8.74
CA VAL A 24 -0.29 -6.21 7.36
C VAL A 24 -1.42 -6.86 6.57
N ASP A 25 -2.24 -6.02 5.95
CA ASP A 25 -3.32 -6.48 5.07
C ASP A 25 -2.74 -7.19 3.84
N GLY A 26 -3.34 -8.31 3.43
CA GLY A 26 -2.95 -9.04 2.23
C GLY A 26 -1.83 -10.08 2.42
N THR A 27 -1.32 -10.25 3.65
CA THR A 27 -0.31 -11.26 4.02
C THR A 27 -0.85 -12.33 4.97
N GLU A 28 -2.16 -12.53 5.02
CA GLU A 28 -2.79 -13.49 5.94
C GLU A 28 -2.42 -14.95 5.61
N THR A 29 -2.08 -15.21 4.35
CA THR A 29 -1.61 -16.52 3.86
C THR A 29 -0.39 -16.34 2.96
N THR A 30 0.50 -17.33 3.00
CA THR A 30 1.62 -17.46 2.06
C THR A 30 1.32 -18.59 1.09
N PRO A 31 1.09 -18.30 -0.21
CA PRO A 31 0.93 -19.33 -1.22
C PRO A 31 2.18 -20.20 -1.36
N PRO A 32 2.03 -21.51 -1.64
CA PRO A 32 3.18 -22.38 -1.92
C PRO A 32 3.92 -22.05 -3.22
N ASP A 33 3.21 -21.52 -4.24
CA ASP A 33 3.84 -21.08 -5.49
C ASP A 33 4.62 -19.78 -5.26
N GLU A 34 5.93 -19.81 -5.54
CA GLU A 34 6.84 -18.68 -5.30
C GLU A 34 6.47 -17.42 -6.10
N THR A 35 5.93 -17.57 -7.31
CA THR A 35 5.49 -16.45 -8.14
C THR A 35 4.31 -15.76 -7.50
N LEU A 36 3.32 -16.55 -7.07
CA LEU A 36 2.13 -16.03 -6.40
C LEU A 36 2.47 -15.41 -5.03
N ALA A 37 3.39 -16.01 -4.28
CA ALA A 37 3.88 -15.45 -3.01
C ALA A 37 4.62 -14.11 -3.22
N ALA A 38 5.46 -14.00 -4.25
CA ALA A 38 6.11 -12.75 -4.60
C ALA A 38 5.10 -11.68 -5.02
N LEU A 39 4.11 -12.04 -5.83
CA LEU A 39 3.05 -11.13 -6.27
C LEU A 39 2.25 -10.58 -5.07
N LYS A 40 1.88 -11.41 -4.11
CA LYS A 40 1.21 -10.95 -2.88
C LYS A 40 2.08 -10.02 -2.05
N ARG A 41 3.33 -10.42 -1.80
CA ARG A 41 4.27 -9.63 -0.99
C ARG A 41 4.54 -8.25 -1.60
N ASP A 42 4.78 -8.20 -2.91
CA ASP A 42 5.28 -6.99 -3.56
C ASP A 42 4.15 -6.11 -4.10
N ARG A 43 3.00 -6.69 -4.43
CA ARG A 43 1.90 -6.01 -5.14
C ARG A 43 0.55 -6.09 -4.42
N ILE A 44 0.44 -6.63 -3.20
CA ILE A 44 -0.83 -6.64 -2.43
C ILE A 44 -0.64 -6.20 -0.97
N ALA A 45 0.39 -6.73 -0.32
CA ALA A 45 0.68 -6.47 1.07
C ALA A 45 0.73 -4.97 1.38
N HIS A 46 0.34 -4.53 2.57
CA HIS A 46 0.46 -3.13 3.03
C HIS A 46 -0.37 -2.07 2.26
N ARG A 47 -1.21 -2.43 1.28
CA ARG A 47 -1.94 -1.45 0.45
C ARG A 47 -2.94 -0.58 1.22
N LEU A 48 -3.67 -1.16 2.17
CA LEU A 48 -4.67 -0.46 2.98
C LEU A 48 -4.29 -0.39 4.46
N ILE A 49 -3.66 -1.44 4.97
CA ILE A 49 -3.15 -1.49 6.35
C ILE A 49 -1.74 -2.06 6.32
N GLY A 50 -0.77 -1.26 6.75
CA GLY A 50 0.63 -1.66 6.84
C GLY A 50 1.29 -1.12 8.11
N ASN A 51 2.40 -1.76 8.47
CA ASN A 51 3.11 -1.55 9.72
C ASN A 51 4.33 -0.61 9.62
N PHE A 52 4.69 -0.09 8.44
CA PHE A 52 5.90 0.72 8.26
C PHE A 52 7.17 0.06 8.83
N ALA A 53 7.36 -1.25 8.62
CA ALA A 53 8.48 -2.01 9.19
C ALA A 53 9.89 -1.46 8.90
N TRP A 54 10.03 -0.59 7.90
CA TRP A 54 11.28 0.08 7.55
C TRP A 54 11.60 1.31 8.42
N SER A 55 10.61 1.85 9.12
CA SER A 55 10.80 2.94 10.08
C SER A 55 11.25 2.39 11.43
N HIS A 56 11.93 3.22 12.23
CA HIS A 56 12.47 2.79 13.52
C HIS A 56 11.38 2.29 14.48
N VAL A 57 10.23 2.95 14.52
CA VAL A 57 9.14 2.62 15.46
C VAL A 57 8.07 1.73 14.82
N GLY A 58 7.75 1.93 13.54
CA GLY A 58 6.68 1.20 12.87
C GLY A 58 5.29 1.57 13.39
N ARG A 59 4.30 0.75 13.04
CA ARG A 59 2.91 0.84 13.49
C ARG A 59 2.43 -0.54 13.91
N SER A 60 1.83 -0.58 15.10
CA SER A 60 1.15 -1.76 15.63
C SER A 60 -0.33 -1.47 15.86
N LEU A 61 -1.08 -2.51 16.20
CA LEU A 61 -2.46 -2.44 16.67
C LEU A 61 -2.53 -2.92 18.11
N ASP A 62 -3.22 -2.17 18.96
CA ASP A 62 -3.67 -2.62 20.27
C ASP A 62 -5.10 -3.17 20.12
N GLY A 63 -5.26 -4.49 20.23
CA GLY A 63 -6.56 -5.12 20.04
C GLY A 63 -6.52 -6.64 19.97
N GLY A 64 -7.35 -7.19 19.06
CA GLY A 64 -7.54 -8.63 18.89
C GLY A 64 -7.46 -9.06 17.43
N GLN A 65 -7.00 -10.29 17.22
CA GLN A 65 -7.03 -10.96 15.93
C GLN A 65 -7.48 -12.41 16.09
N TYR A 66 -8.40 -12.84 15.24
CA TYR A 66 -8.78 -14.22 15.05
C TYR A 66 -8.35 -14.68 13.66
N VAL A 67 -7.81 -15.90 13.59
CA VAL A 67 -7.43 -16.56 12.35
C VAL A 67 -7.99 -17.98 12.36
N TYR A 68 -8.70 -18.31 11.29
CA TYR A 68 -9.08 -19.67 10.93
C TYR A 68 -8.33 -20.09 9.67
N ASN A 69 -7.55 -21.17 9.75
CA ASN A 69 -6.70 -21.68 8.69
C ASN A 69 -6.99 -23.15 8.38
N LYS A 70 -7.25 -23.42 7.10
CA LYS A 70 -7.25 -24.75 6.47
C LYS A 70 -6.31 -24.71 5.26
N PRO A 71 -5.90 -25.86 4.69
CA PRO A 71 -4.89 -25.91 3.62
C PRO A 71 -5.13 -24.99 2.42
N LYS A 72 -6.39 -24.62 2.13
CA LYS A 72 -6.76 -23.76 1.00
C LYS A 72 -7.61 -22.55 1.39
N THR A 73 -7.96 -22.39 2.67
CA THR A 73 -8.92 -21.37 3.11
C THR A 73 -8.38 -20.69 4.36
N ASN A 74 -8.40 -19.35 4.35
CA ASN A 74 -8.10 -18.53 5.50
C ASN A 74 -9.22 -17.53 5.72
N LEU A 75 -9.69 -17.44 6.96
CA LEU A 75 -10.48 -16.32 7.43
C LEU A 75 -9.67 -15.60 8.50
N THR A 76 -9.47 -14.30 8.32
CA THR A 76 -8.78 -13.46 9.30
C THR A 76 -9.71 -12.31 9.68
N MET A 77 -9.89 -12.12 11.00
CA MET A 77 -10.58 -10.97 11.57
C MET A 77 -9.59 -10.24 12.47
N THR A 78 -9.49 -8.92 12.37
CA THR A 78 -8.58 -8.11 13.17
C THR A 78 -9.30 -6.83 13.57
N ALA A 79 -9.28 -6.46 14.84
CA ALA A 79 -9.83 -5.19 15.31
C ALA A 79 -8.94 -4.60 16.39
N GLY A 80 -8.80 -3.28 16.41
CA GLY A 80 -7.98 -2.59 17.39
C GLY A 80 -7.75 -1.13 17.05
N ARG A 81 -6.92 -0.49 17.87
CA ARG A 81 -6.51 0.91 17.70
C ARG A 81 -5.06 0.95 17.21
N PRO A 82 -4.74 1.70 16.15
CA PRO A 82 -3.37 1.85 15.71
C PRO A 82 -2.56 2.65 16.71
N THR A 83 -1.31 2.23 16.92
CA THR A 83 -0.39 2.95 17.79
C THR A 83 0.18 4.18 17.10
N ARG A 84 0.67 5.13 17.90
CA ARG A 84 1.64 6.13 17.44
C ARG A 84 2.88 5.42 16.93
N GLY A 85 3.67 6.12 16.11
CA GLY A 85 4.95 5.62 15.63
C GLY A 85 5.28 6.12 14.23
N VAL A 86 5.81 5.23 13.40
CA VAL A 86 6.32 5.55 12.05
C VAL A 86 7.44 6.59 12.11
N PHE A 87 7.08 7.87 12.04
CA PHE A 87 8.00 9.01 12.14
C PHE A 87 8.03 9.61 13.54
N GLN A 88 7.09 9.23 14.41
CA GLN A 88 7.10 9.59 15.83
C GLN A 88 7.94 8.57 16.61
N VAL A 89 8.91 9.06 17.39
CA VAL A 89 9.81 8.23 18.21
C VAL A 89 9.08 7.63 19.42
N ASP A 90 8.03 8.31 19.90
CA ASP A 90 7.09 7.75 20.88
C ASP A 90 6.05 6.82 20.20
N GLY A 91 6.34 5.52 20.22
CA GLY A 91 5.41 4.48 19.76
C GLY A 91 4.53 3.87 20.87
N TRP A 92 4.47 4.48 22.06
CA TRP A 92 3.79 3.87 23.21
C TRP A 92 2.29 4.19 23.23
N GLY A 93 1.90 5.41 22.90
CA GLY A 93 0.48 5.80 22.88
C GLY A 93 -0.30 5.20 21.70
N ASP A 94 -1.61 5.09 21.87
CA ASP A 94 -2.55 4.81 20.79
C ASP A 94 -2.95 6.10 20.06
N LEU A 95 -3.64 5.92 18.94
CA LEU A 95 -4.34 6.96 18.22
C LEU A 95 -5.84 6.80 18.47
N ASP A 96 -6.56 7.92 18.48
CA ASP A 96 -8.03 7.90 18.59
C ASP A 96 -8.72 7.51 17.29
N ILE A 97 -8.45 6.26 16.90
CA ILE A 97 -8.84 5.65 15.64
C ILE A 97 -9.20 4.19 15.93
N GLY A 98 -10.36 3.77 15.45
CA GLY A 98 -10.82 2.39 15.47
C GLY A 98 -10.63 1.77 14.09
N LEU A 99 -10.04 0.59 14.05
CA LEU A 99 -9.85 -0.19 12.84
C LEU A 99 -10.39 -1.60 13.06
N ALA A 100 -11.25 -2.07 12.15
CA ALA A 100 -11.66 -3.46 12.07
C ALA A 100 -11.52 -3.95 10.62
N SER A 101 -11.04 -5.18 10.44
CA SER A 101 -10.83 -5.82 9.15
C SER A 101 -11.31 -7.27 9.23
N VAL A 102 -12.00 -7.72 8.19
CA VAL A 102 -12.30 -9.14 7.94
C VAL A 102 -11.88 -9.48 6.52
N ALA A 103 -11.20 -10.61 6.34
CA ALA A 103 -10.78 -11.10 5.04
C ALA A 103 -10.96 -12.61 4.93
N LEU A 104 -11.56 -13.05 3.81
CA LEU A 104 -11.65 -14.45 3.42
C LEU A 104 -10.78 -14.66 2.18
N THR A 105 -9.84 -15.58 2.27
CA THR A 105 -8.90 -15.93 1.20
C THR A 105 -9.04 -17.39 0.85
N LYS A 106 -9.08 -17.71 -0.44
CA LYS A 106 -9.08 -19.09 -0.95
C LYS A 106 -7.99 -19.29 -2.00
N GLN A 107 -7.15 -20.29 -1.77
CA GLN A 107 -6.11 -20.72 -2.69
C GLN A 107 -6.66 -21.79 -3.65
N LEU A 108 -6.27 -21.68 -4.91
CA LEU A 108 -6.69 -22.52 -6.03
C LEU A 108 -5.44 -23.16 -6.66
N PRO A 109 -4.83 -24.16 -5.99
CA PRO A 109 -3.68 -24.87 -6.56
C PRO A 109 -4.15 -25.78 -7.71
N LEU A 110 -3.52 -25.63 -8.87
CA LEU A 110 -3.67 -26.49 -10.04
C LEU A 110 -2.30 -27.11 -10.38
N LYS A 111 -2.27 -28.20 -11.15
CA LYS A 111 -1.01 -28.93 -11.43
C LYS A 111 0.07 -28.07 -12.12
N LYS A 112 -0.33 -27.06 -12.91
CA LYS A 112 0.56 -26.19 -13.69
C LYS A 112 0.31 -24.69 -13.46
N SER A 113 -0.55 -24.34 -12.52
CA SER A 113 -0.85 -22.95 -12.19
C SER A 113 -1.32 -22.83 -10.75
N ALA A 114 -1.24 -21.63 -10.20
CA ALA A 114 -1.71 -21.35 -8.85
C ALA A 114 -2.50 -20.04 -8.87
N GLY A 115 -3.73 -20.09 -8.36
CA GLY A 115 -4.56 -18.91 -8.18
C GLY A 115 -4.88 -18.64 -6.71
N GLU A 116 -5.26 -17.41 -6.40
CA GLU A 116 -5.86 -17.04 -5.12
C GLU A 116 -6.88 -15.93 -5.36
N TRP A 117 -8.05 -16.04 -4.73
CA TRP A 117 -8.93 -14.90 -4.55
C TRP A 117 -9.04 -14.54 -3.07
N ARG A 118 -9.25 -13.25 -2.82
CA ARG A 118 -9.53 -12.68 -1.51
C ARG A 118 -10.67 -11.69 -1.62
N VAL A 119 -11.57 -11.71 -0.64
CA VAL A 119 -12.53 -10.63 -0.40
C VAL A 119 -12.32 -10.10 1.00
N PHE A 120 -12.49 -8.80 1.20
CA PHE A 120 -12.29 -8.15 2.48
C PHE A 120 -13.26 -7.00 2.72
N ALA A 121 -13.48 -6.69 3.99
CA ALA A 121 -14.12 -5.47 4.43
C ALA A 121 -13.31 -4.84 5.57
N ILE A 122 -13.16 -3.52 5.55
CA ILE A 122 -12.43 -2.74 6.55
C ILE A 122 -13.31 -1.59 7.03
N GLN A 123 -13.49 -1.47 8.34
CA GLN A 123 -14.06 -0.30 8.98
C GLN A 123 -12.94 0.56 9.56
N TYR A 124 -12.89 1.83 9.18
CA TYR A 124 -12.04 2.84 9.77
C TYR A 124 -12.91 3.92 10.41
N HIS A 125 -12.62 4.30 11.66
CA HIS A 125 -13.28 5.41 12.34
C HIS A 125 -12.22 6.24 13.05
N ASP A 126 -12.03 7.49 12.64
CA ASP A 126 -11.13 8.48 13.24
C ASP A 126 -11.95 9.49 14.04
N TRP A 127 -11.70 9.54 15.35
CA TRP A 127 -12.33 10.49 16.28
C TRP A 127 -11.45 11.71 16.56
N ARG A 128 -10.24 11.77 16.01
CA ARG A 128 -9.33 12.89 16.25
C ARG A 128 -9.88 14.15 15.58
N SER A 129 -9.94 15.24 16.35
CA SER A 129 -10.34 16.57 15.84
C SER A 129 -9.17 17.30 15.16
N VAL A 130 -8.62 16.69 14.10
CA VAL A 130 -7.49 17.22 13.32
C VAL A 130 -7.94 17.75 11.97
N LEU A 131 -7.15 18.68 11.41
CA LEU A 131 -7.43 19.25 10.08
C LEU A 131 -7.40 18.15 9.00
N LYS A 132 -8.56 17.89 8.39
CA LYS A 132 -8.71 16.90 7.32
C LYS A 132 -7.94 17.33 6.06
N THR A 133 -7.39 16.35 5.35
CA THR A 133 -6.73 16.60 4.07
C THR A 133 -7.69 16.31 2.93
N ASP A 134 -8.39 17.35 2.48
CA ASP A 134 -9.30 17.35 1.32
C ASP A 134 -9.17 18.68 0.56
N ASN A 135 -9.79 18.76 -0.63
CA ASN A 135 -9.72 19.87 -1.58
C ASN A 135 -10.54 21.13 -1.18
N ARG A 136 -11.26 21.11 -0.05
CA ARG A 136 -12.01 22.29 0.44
C ARG A 136 -11.07 23.40 0.90
N ALA A 137 -11.58 24.63 0.84
CA ALA A 137 -10.90 25.80 1.39
C ALA A 137 -10.58 25.63 2.88
N LEU A 138 -9.43 26.17 3.31
CA LEU A 138 -8.94 26.00 4.69
C LEU A 138 -9.96 26.41 5.77
N PRO A 139 -10.68 27.54 5.67
CA PRO A 139 -11.70 27.89 6.66
C PRO A 139 -12.83 26.86 6.77
N THR A 140 -13.28 26.30 5.64
CA THR A 140 -14.36 25.30 5.59
C THR A 140 -13.98 24.03 6.34
N ARG A 141 -12.85 23.42 5.98
CA ARG A 141 -12.39 22.18 6.63
C ARG A 141 -11.78 22.40 8.02
N GLY A 142 -11.35 23.61 8.35
CA GLY A 142 -10.89 23.99 9.70
C GLY A 142 -12.02 24.05 10.74
N ASN A 143 -13.25 24.34 10.29
CA ASN A 143 -14.46 24.31 11.11
C ASN A 143 -15.10 22.92 11.19
N ASP A 144 -14.70 21.98 10.32
CA ASP A 144 -15.22 20.62 10.29
C ASP A 144 -14.59 19.76 11.41
N ARG A 145 -15.33 19.63 12.51
CA ARG A 145 -14.99 18.80 13.66
C ARG A 145 -15.57 17.38 13.61
N GLY A 146 -16.25 17.01 12.52
CA GLY A 146 -16.87 15.71 12.37
C GLY A 146 -15.84 14.58 12.28
N ASN A 147 -16.23 13.38 12.71
CA ASN A 147 -15.38 12.20 12.60
C ASN A 147 -15.23 11.74 11.14
N VAL A 148 -14.13 11.05 10.83
CA VAL A 148 -14.02 10.32 9.56
C VAL A 148 -14.43 8.88 9.83
N ARG A 149 -15.47 8.39 9.14
CA ARG A 149 -15.95 7.01 9.27
C ARG A 149 -16.09 6.43 7.87
N VAL A 150 -15.21 5.51 7.50
CA VAL A 150 -15.16 4.93 6.15
C VAL A 150 -15.23 3.42 6.26
N THR A 151 -16.18 2.83 5.54
CA THR A 151 -16.26 1.39 5.30
C THR A 151 -15.70 1.13 3.91
N THR A 152 -14.73 0.22 3.82
CA THR A 152 -14.09 -0.21 2.57
C THR A 152 -14.44 -1.66 2.30
N PHE A 153 -14.92 -1.96 1.10
CA PHE A 153 -15.14 -3.33 0.61
C PHE A 153 -14.21 -3.57 -0.56
N GLY A 154 -13.63 -4.74 -0.67
CA GLY A 154 -12.74 -5.01 -1.79
C GLY A 154 -12.32 -6.45 -1.91
N GLY A 155 -11.39 -6.68 -2.81
CA GLY A 155 -10.83 -8.00 -3.04
C GLY A 155 -9.71 -7.98 -4.04
N HIS A 156 -9.11 -9.16 -4.22
CA HIS A 156 -8.17 -9.41 -5.30
C HIS A 156 -8.35 -10.79 -5.88
N TYR A 157 -7.90 -10.92 -7.12
CA TYR A 157 -7.60 -12.17 -7.77
C TYR A 157 -6.17 -12.13 -8.30
N VAL A 158 -5.39 -13.15 -7.96
CA VAL A 158 -4.04 -13.33 -8.49
C VAL A 158 -3.89 -14.72 -9.07
N HIS A 159 -3.13 -14.83 -10.16
CA HIS A 159 -2.90 -16.11 -10.81
C HIS A 159 -1.48 -16.17 -11.37
N ALA A 160 -0.79 -17.29 -11.18
CA ALA A 160 0.49 -17.60 -11.81
C ALA A 160 0.35 -18.84 -12.70
N PHE A 161 0.78 -18.73 -13.96
CA PHE A 161 0.77 -19.78 -14.96
C PHE A 161 2.19 -20.23 -15.25
N ASN A 162 2.47 -21.52 -15.16
CA ASN A 162 3.75 -22.10 -15.55
C ASN A 162 3.58 -22.87 -16.86
N THR A 163 4.18 -22.38 -17.94
CA THR A 163 4.18 -23.06 -19.24
C THR A 163 5.50 -23.81 -19.44
N ALA A 164 5.45 -24.96 -20.12
CA ALA A 164 6.64 -25.78 -20.34
C ALA A 164 7.64 -25.12 -21.30
N SER A 165 7.17 -24.33 -22.27
CA SER A 165 7.98 -23.77 -23.35
C SER A 165 7.99 -22.25 -23.43
N ALA A 166 6.94 -21.56 -22.99
CA ALA A 166 6.80 -20.11 -23.18
C ALA A 166 7.27 -19.29 -21.95
N GLY A 167 7.56 -19.92 -20.82
CA GLY A 167 7.94 -19.26 -19.56
C GLY A 167 6.81 -19.17 -18.54
N LYS A 168 6.92 -18.23 -17.61
CA LYS A 168 5.93 -17.99 -16.54
C LYS A 168 5.16 -16.70 -16.81
N PHE A 169 3.87 -16.72 -16.52
CA PHE A 169 3.01 -15.55 -16.57
C PHE A 169 2.32 -15.35 -15.24
N ASP A 170 1.98 -14.12 -14.88
CA ASP A 170 1.06 -13.87 -13.79
C ASP A 170 0.11 -12.72 -14.08
N LEU A 171 -1.00 -12.69 -13.36
CA LEU A 171 -2.03 -11.66 -13.42
C LEU A 171 -2.39 -11.22 -12.02
N LEU A 172 -2.67 -9.93 -11.86
CA LEU A 172 -3.23 -9.34 -10.65
C LEU A 172 -4.41 -8.46 -11.02
N PHE A 173 -5.52 -8.67 -10.32
CA PHE A 173 -6.64 -7.75 -10.24
C PHE A 173 -6.88 -7.44 -8.77
N TRP A 174 -6.95 -6.17 -8.40
CA TRP A 174 -7.31 -5.72 -7.06
C TRP A 174 -8.28 -4.55 -7.17
N GLY A 175 -9.23 -4.46 -6.27
CA GLY A 175 -10.17 -3.35 -6.23
C GLY A 175 -10.73 -3.10 -4.83
N ALA A 176 -11.11 -1.85 -4.58
CA ALA A 176 -11.76 -1.42 -3.36
C ALA A 176 -12.78 -0.31 -3.64
N LEU A 177 -13.91 -0.37 -2.95
CA LEU A 177 -14.96 0.65 -2.93
C LEU A 177 -15.13 1.14 -1.49
N GLN A 178 -15.37 2.44 -1.33
CA GLN A 178 -15.49 3.10 -0.04
C GLN A 178 -16.82 3.86 0.05
N THR A 179 -17.42 3.79 1.23
CA THR A 179 -18.62 4.56 1.59
C THR A 179 -18.52 5.03 3.04
N GLY A 180 -19.22 6.10 3.40
CA GLY A 180 -19.34 6.56 4.78
C GLY A 180 -19.37 8.08 4.88
N ARG A 181 -18.62 8.63 5.84
CA ARG A 181 -18.59 10.05 6.17
C ARG A 181 -17.16 10.56 6.26
N TRP A 182 -16.89 11.70 5.63
CA TRP A 182 -15.65 12.44 5.75
C TRP A 182 -15.92 13.75 6.51
N GLY A 183 -15.99 13.66 7.83
CA GLY A 183 -16.48 14.76 8.65
C GLY A 183 -17.94 15.06 8.34
N VAL A 184 -18.20 16.27 7.85
CA VAL A 184 -19.55 16.71 7.46
C VAL A 184 -19.96 16.28 6.04
N LEU A 185 -19.06 15.69 5.25
CA LEU A 185 -19.32 15.26 3.87
C LEU A 185 -19.75 13.80 3.80
N ASP A 186 -20.54 13.47 2.79
CA ASP A 186 -20.79 12.08 2.39
C ASP A 186 -19.59 11.53 1.61
N HIS A 187 -19.11 10.34 1.96
CA HIS A 187 -17.93 9.77 1.34
C HIS A 187 -18.31 8.62 0.40
N ARG A 188 -17.85 8.69 -0.85
CA ARG A 188 -17.99 7.62 -1.85
C ARG A 188 -16.79 7.62 -2.78
N ALA A 189 -15.97 6.57 -2.75
CA ALA A 189 -14.73 6.53 -3.51
C ALA A 189 -14.39 5.11 -3.97
N GLY A 190 -13.42 4.99 -4.88
CA GLY A 190 -13.01 3.69 -5.40
C GLY A 190 -11.59 3.68 -5.94
N SER A 191 -11.00 2.48 -5.95
CA SER A 191 -9.67 2.25 -6.49
C SER A 191 -9.56 0.86 -7.11
N GLY A 192 -8.70 0.73 -8.11
CA GLY A 192 -8.47 -0.52 -8.83
C GLY A 192 -7.04 -0.64 -9.33
N VAL A 193 -6.56 -1.87 -9.45
CA VAL A 193 -5.24 -2.21 -10.00
C VAL A 193 -5.37 -3.41 -10.92
N VAL A 194 -4.75 -3.31 -12.10
CA VAL A 194 -4.56 -4.43 -13.03
C VAL A 194 -3.08 -4.53 -13.41
N GLU A 195 -2.52 -5.72 -13.34
CA GLU A 195 -1.12 -5.96 -13.72
C GLU A 195 -0.96 -7.31 -14.39
N ALA A 196 0.04 -7.40 -15.26
CA ALA A 196 0.46 -8.63 -15.89
C ALA A 196 1.99 -8.76 -15.80
N GLY A 197 2.46 -9.97 -15.48
CA GLY A 197 3.86 -10.32 -15.42
C GLY A 197 4.22 -11.40 -16.44
N TYR A 198 5.44 -11.33 -16.97
CA TYR A 198 6.02 -12.33 -17.86
C TYR A 198 7.49 -12.57 -17.57
N GLN A 199 7.85 -13.82 -17.32
CA GLN A 199 9.23 -14.28 -17.29
C GLN A 199 9.47 -15.27 -18.44
N PRO A 200 10.20 -14.87 -19.50
CA PRO A 200 10.58 -15.79 -20.55
C PRO A 200 11.50 -16.89 -20.01
N PRO A 201 11.61 -18.04 -20.70
CA PRO A 201 12.42 -19.19 -20.27
C PRO A 201 13.94 -18.96 -20.46
N ILE A 202 14.42 -17.75 -20.19
CA ILE A 202 15.83 -17.37 -20.30
C ILE A 202 16.52 -17.66 -18.97
N ARG A 203 17.50 -18.57 -18.99
CA ARG A 203 18.25 -18.96 -17.78
C ARG A 203 19.26 -17.90 -17.32
N VAL A 204 19.81 -17.16 -18.28
CA VAL A 204 20.73 -16.04 -18.05
C VAL A 204 19.92 -14.83 -17.60
N LEU A 205 20.28 -14.19 -16.49
CA LEU A 205 19.58 -13.07 -15.85
C LEU A 205 18.13 -13.34 -15.37
N LYS A 206 17.43 -14.38 -15.82
CA LYS A 206 16.04 -14.70 -15.42
C LYS A 206 15.11 -13.47 -15.40
N PRO A 207 15.03 -12.70 -16.50
CA PRO A 207 14.29 -11.44 -16.52
C PRO A 207 12.81 -11.65 -16.20
N TRP A 208 12.24 -10.74 -15.42
CA TRP A 208 10.82 -10.68 -15.13
C TRP A 208 10.30 -9.32 -15.57
N PHE A 209 9.49 -9.28 -16.62
CA PHE A 209 8.82 -8.09 -17.09
C PHE A 209 7.45 -7.97 -16.43
N ARG A 210 7.05 -6.75 -16.10
CA ARG A 210 5.71 -6.45 -15.61
C ARG A 210 5.24 -5.12 -16.16
N ALA A 211 3.96 -5.04 -16.46
CA ALA A 211 3.29 -3.77 -16.70
C ALA A 211 1.97 -3.76 -15.95
N GLY A 212 1.47 -2.56 -15.66
CA GLY A 212 0.19 -2.44 -14.99
C GLY A 212 -0.33 -1.02 -14.94
N TYR A 213 -1.52 -0.92 -14.38
CA TYR A 213 -2.25 0.32 -14.19
C TYR A 213 -2.93 0.32 -12.84
N ALA A 214 -2.70 1.37 -12.05
CA ALA A 214 -3.40 1.64 -10.81
C ALA A 214 -4.22 2.92 -10.93
N TYR A 215 -5.45 2.90 -10.43
CA TYR A 215 -6.37 4.03 -10.38
C TYR A 215 -6.87 4.22 -8.95
N GLY A 216 -6.91 5.45 -8.47
CA GLY A 216 -7.65 5.84 -7.28
C GLY A 216 -8.42 7.13 -7.54
N SER A 217 -9.70 7.14 -7.19
CA SER A 217 -10.59 8.27 -7.44
C SER A 217 -10.11 9.54 -6.74
N GLY A 218 -10.48 10.68 -7.34
CA GLY A 218 -10.30 12.01 -6.77
C GLY A 218 -11.63 12.73 -6.68
N ASP A 219 -11.64 13.80 -5.89
CA ASP A 219 -12.77 14.68 -5.66
C ASP A 219 -12.80 15.85 -6.65
N GLY A 220 -13.79 15.82 -7.55
CA GLY A 220 -13.88 16.78 -8.65
C GLY A 220 -14.45 18.14 -8.26
N ASP A 221 -15.15 18.23 -7.14
CA ASP A 221 -15.93 19.40 -6.74
C ASP A 221 -15.97 19.53 -5.21
N ALA A 222 -15.25 20.51 -4.68
CA ALA A 222 -15.19 20.72 -3.23
C ALA A 222 -16.48 21.32 -2.62
N GLY A 223 -17.47 21.67 -3.46
CA GLY A 223 -18.67 22.42 -3.07
C GLY A 223 -19.97 21.63 -3.08
N ASP A 224 -19.96 20.35 -3.46
CA ASP A 224 -21.18 19.56 -3.66
C ASP A 224 -21.66 18.78 -2.41
N GLY A 225 -20.85 18.77 -1.35
CA GLY A 225 -21.16 18.07 -0.09
C GLY A 225 -20.68 16.61 -0.05
N ASP A 226 -20.05 16.14 -1.12
CA ASP A 226 -19.45 14.81 -1.23
C ASP A 226 -17.93 14.88 -1.04
N HIS A 227 -17.33 13.73 -0.73
CA HIS A 227 -15.88 13.50 -0.75
C HIS A 227 -15.60 12.24 -1.57
N ASN A 228 -15.05 12.41 -2.77
CA ASN A 228 -14.81 11.30 -3.71
C ASN A 228 -13.36 10.85 -3.85
N THR A 229 -12.43 11.45 -3.11
CA THR A 229 -11.03 11.01 -3.10
C THR A 229 -10.91 9.65 -2.41
N PHE A 230 -10.31 8.67 -3.09
CA PHE A 230 -10.02 7.38 -2.48
C PHE A 230 -9.09 7.57 -1.27
N PHE A 231 -9.43 6.96 -0.14
CA PHE A 231 -8.70 7.07 1.10
C PHE A 231 -7.94 5.77 1.41
N GLN A 232 -6.61 5.79 1.32
CA GLN A 232 -5.81 4.56 1.53
C GLN A 232 -5.73 4.05 2.97
N ILE A 233 -6.36 4.75 3.93
CA ILE A 233 -6.40 4.36 5.34
C ILE A 233 -5.01 4.47 5.99
N LEU A 234 -4.31 3.36 6.19
CA LEU A 234 -3.05 3.26 6.93
C LEU A 234 -2.03 2.41 6.15
N PRO A 235 -1.71 2.75 4.89
CA PRO A 235 -0.84 1.94 4.04
C PRO A 235 0.61 1.99 4.52
N THR A 236 1.48 1.11 4.00
CA THR A 236 2.93 1.39 3.97
C THR A 236 3.32 1.77 2.53
N PRO A 237 3.58 3.05 2.24
CA PRO A 237 3.70 3.53 0.87
C PRO A 237 4.99 3.07 0.16
N ARG A 238 6.07 2.76 0.90
CA ARG A 238 7.41 2.50 0.34
C ARG A 238 7.45 1.40 -0.73
N ILE A 239 6.56 0.41 -0.67
CA ILE A 239 6.53 -0.68 -1.66
C ILE A 239 5.86 -0.27 -2.99
N TYR A 240 5.04 0.78 -2.97
CA TYR A 240 4.30 1.30 -4.13
C TYR A 240 4.90 2.59 -4.70
N ALA A 241 5.52 3.39 -3.82
CA ALA A 241 6.19 4.65 -4.14
C ALA A 241 7.48 4.72 -3.34
N ARG A 242 8.57 4.15 -3.88
CA ARG A 242 9.89 4.16 -3.23
C ARG A 242 10.48 5.57 -3.14
N LEU A 243 10.26 6.38 -4.17
CA LEU A 243 10.36 7.84 -4.11
C LEU A 243 9.03 8.37 -3.54
N PRO A 244 8.95 8.79 -2.26
CA PRO A 244 7.68 8.84 -1.53
C PRO A 244 6.96 10.19 -1.69
N PHE A 245 6.67 10.57 -2.94
CA PHE A 245 5.99 11.84 -3.24
C PHE A 245 4.56 11.66 -3.73
N TYR A 246 4.06 10.44 -3.91
CA TYR A 246 2.69 10.15 -4.35
C TYR A 246 2.14 8.92 -3.61
N ASN A 247 0.84 8.70 -3.71
CA ASN A 247 0.14 7.54 -3.17
C ASN A 247 -1.06 7.21 -4.08
N MET A 248 -2.02 6.36 -3.67
CA MET A 248 -3.18 6.01 -4.52
C MET A 248 -4.39 6.94 -4.36
N MET A 249 -4.27 8.07 -3.64
CA MET A 249 -5.35 9.03 -3.49
C MET A 249 -5.31 10.03 -4.65
N ASN A 250 -6.39 10.14 -5.43
CA ASN A 250 -6.45 10.97 -6.64
C ASN A 250 -5.31 10.70 -7.63
N ASN A 251 -4.98 9.45 -7.91
CA ASN A 251 -3.81 9.10 -8.71
C ASN A 251 -4.09 8.01 -9.74
N GLU A 252 -3.48 8.16 -10.90
CA GLU A 252 -3.39 7.18 -11.97
C GLU A 252 -1.90 6.91 -12.22
N ASP A 253 -1.52 5.63 -12.15
CA ASP A 253 -0.14 5.16 -12.32
C ASP A 253 -0.13 4.05 -13.36
N ALA A 254 0.28 4.39 -14.58
CA ALA A 254 0.69 3.39 -15.56
C ALA A 254 2.18 3.11 -15.36
N PHE A 255 2.60 1.85 -15.37
CA PHE A 255 4.00 1.53 -15.16
C PHE A 255 4.47 0.33 -15.98
N GLY A 256 5.78 0.30 -16.20
CA GLY A 256 6.54 -0.84 -16.72
C GLY A 256 7.73 -1.12 -15.81
N GLU A 257 8.02 -2.40 -15.58
CA GLU A 257 9.06 -2.87 -14.68
C GLU A 257 9.82 -4.05 -15.27
N VAL A 258 11.12 -4.10 -15.00
CA VAL A 258 11.94 -5.28 -15.24
C VAL A 258 12.74 -5.63 -13.98
N THR A 259 12.73 -6.91 -13.60
CA THR A 259 13.63 -7.46 -12.58
C THR A 259 14.56 -8.49 -13.22
N VAL A 260 15.86 -8.35 -13.02
CA VAL A 260 16.87 -9.32 -13.43
C VAL A 260 17.67 -9.84 -12.24
N ARG A 261 18.12 -11.09 -12.33
CA ARG A 261 18.89 -11.83 -11.34
C ARG A 261 20.16 -12.38 -11.99
N PRO A 262 21.21 -11.54 -12.16
CA PRO A 262 22.47 -11.98 -12.76
C PRO A 262 23.20 -13.04 -11.94
N HIS A 263 22.94 -13.08 -10.63
CA HIS A 263 23.50 -14.05 -9.70
C HIS A 263 22.46 -14.42 -8.63
N GLN A 264 22.58 -15.58 -7.97
CA GLN A 264 21.62 -16.00 -6.92
C GLN A 264 21.54 -15.03 -5.72
N LYS A 265 22.60 -14.24 -5.52
CA LYS A 265 22.71 -13.23 -4.46
C LYS A 265 22.40 -11.81 -4.93
N VAL A 266 22.09 -11.60 -6.20
CA VAL A 266 21.93 -10.26 -6.79
C VAL A 266 20.59 -10.16 -7.50
N SER A 267 19.78 -9.19 -7.10
CA SER A 267 18.54 -8.84 -7.79
C SER A 267 18.59 -7.36 -8.16
N ILE A 268 18.36 -7.04 -9.42
CA ILE A 268 18.29 -5.67 -9.93
C ILE A 268 16.89 -5.46 -10.48
N LYS A 269 16.26 -4.37 -10.09
CA LYS A 269 14.91 -3.99 -10.52
C LYS A 269 14.95 -2.57 -11.05
N GLY A 270 14.39 -2.33 -12.21
CA GLY A 270 14.16 -0.99 -12.75
C GLY A 270 12.69 -0.82 -13.13
N ALA A 271 12.16 0.38 -12.93
CA ALA A 271 10.79 0.72 -13.29
C ALA A 271 10.67 2.12 -13.89
N VAL A 272 9.65 2.29 -14.73
CA VAL A 272 9.16 3.57 -15.20
C VAL A 272 7.69 3.71 -14.86
N HIS A 273 7.31 4.87 -14.33
CA HIS A 273 5.94 5.22 -13.96
C HIS A 273 5.51 6.50 -14.67
N TRP A 274 4.27 6.53 -15.16
CA TRP A 274 3.61 7.70 -15.71
C TRP A 274 2.46 8.11 -14.79
N LEU A 275 2.70 9.14 -13.99
CA LEU A 275 1.79 9.58 -12.94
C LEU A 275 0.95 10.77 -13.41
N ARG A 276 -0.37 10.66 -13.21
CA ARG A 276 -1.30 11.78 -13.36
C ARG A 276 -2.38 11.73 -12.28
N LEU A 277 -2.94 12.89 -11.94
CA LEU A 277 -4.05 12.98 -11.02
C LEU A 277 -5.35 12.55 -11.70
N ALA A 278 -6.19 11.78 -10.99
CA ALA A 278 -7.48 11.33 -11.50
C ALA A 278 -8.41 12.53 -11.78
N LYS A 279 -8.43 13.51 -10.87
CA LYS A 279 -9.16 14.77 -10.96
C LYS A 279 -8.21 15.96 -10.79
N ARG A 280 -8.39 16.95 -11.65
CA ARG A 280 -7.58 18.18 -11.71
C ARG A 280 -7.98 19.26 -10.69
N ASN A 281 -9.12 19.07 -10.03
CA ASN A 281 -9.66 20.00 -9.02
C ASN A 281 -9.41 19.48 -7.59
N ASP A 282 -8.91 18.25 -7.47
CA ASP A 282 -8.52 17.65 -6.21
C ASP A 282 -7.04 17.90 -5.93
N LEU A 283 -6.54 17.46 -4.78
CA LEU A 283 -5.16 17.61 -4.36
C LEU A 283 -4.26 16.52 -4.95
N TRP A 284 -2.97 16.84 -5.02
CA TRP A 284 -1.90 15.86 -5.07
C TRP A 284 -1.57 15.41 -3.64
N TYR A 285 -1.87 14.14 -3.33
CA TYR A 285 -1.71 13.56 -2.00
C TYR A 285 -0.40 12.79 -1.85
N GLN A 286 0.15 12.83 -0.63
CA GLN A 286 1.30 12.04 -0.21
C GLN A 286 1.18 11.66 1.28
N GLY A 287 1.89 10.60 1.69
CA GLY A 287 1.87 10.08 3.05
C GLY A 287 1.27 8.68 3.14
N GLY A 288 1.17 8.14 4.36
CA GLY A 288 0.64 6.80 4.59
C GLY A 288 -0.20 6.68 5.86
N GLY A 289 -1.01 7.71 6.08
CA GLY A 289 -2.02 7.72 7.14
C GLY A 289 -1.50 8.11 8.50
N ALA A 290 -2.41 8.06 9.47
CA ALA A 290 -2.17 8.52 10.82
C ALA A 290 -0.99 7.81 11.49
N TYR A 291 -0.16 8.58 12.18
CA TYR A 291 0.98 8.08 12.97
C TYR A 291 1.22 8.87 14.28
N GLN A 292 0.48 9.96 14.49
CA GLN A 292 0.52 10.82 15.68
C GLN A 292 -0.85 11.51 15.88
N PRO A 293 -1.17 12.01 17.08
CA PRO A 293 -2.54 12.46 17.38
C PRO A 293 -2.92 13.85 16.83
N TRP A 294 -1.98 14.72 16.48
CA TRP A 294 -2.25 16.13 16.12
C TRP A 294 -2.24 16.45 14.62
N THR A 295 -1.92 15.48 13.75
CA THR A 295 -1.99 15.66 12.29
C THR A 295 -2.77 14.54 11.63
N PHE A 296 -3.41 14.83 10.50
CA PHE A 296 -4.20 13.83 9.78
C PHE A 296 -3.40 12.60 9.33
N GLY A 297 -2.17 12.80 8.84
CA GLY A 297 -1.28 11.72 8.37
C GLY A 297 -1.15 11.62 6.85
N TYR A 298 -1.83 12.51 6.13
CA TYR A 298 -1.59 12.80 4.72
C TYR A 298 -1.28 14.29 4.55
N ALA A 299 -0.52 14.61 3.52
CA ALA A 299 -0.34 15.97 3.05
C ALA A 299 -0.95 16.07 1.65
N GLY A 300 -1.57 17.22 1.37
CA GLY A 300 -2.18 17.50 0.08
C GLY A 300 -1.70 18.84 -0.45
N ARG A 301 -1.37 18.89 -1.74
CA ARG A 301 -0.98 20.11 -2.45
C ARG A 301 -1.98 20.41 -3.56
N PRO A 302 -2.32 21.68 -3.82
CA PRO A 302 -3.26 22.01 -4.89
C PRO A 302 -2.68 21.59 -6.24
N SER A 303 -3.53 20.99 -7.07
CA SER A 303 -3.18 20.62 -8.44
C SER A 303 -3.16 21.80 -9.41
N ASN A 304 -3.74 22.94 -9.00
CA ASN A 304 -3.88 24.16 -9.81
C ASN A 304 -4.53 23.89 -11.18
N GLY A 305 -5.56 23.03 -11.22
CA GLY A 305 -6.26 22.70 -12.46
C GLY A 305 -5.51 21.73 -13.39
N ASN A 306 -4.35 21.22 -12.96
CA ASN A 306 -3.52 20.31 -13.76
C ASN A 306 -3.71 18.84 -13.36
N ARG A 307 -3.37 17.93 -14.28
CA ARG A 307 -3.38 16.47 -14.00
C ARG A 307 -2.00 15.83 -14.09
N SER A 308 -1.18 16.18 -15.06
CA SER A 308 0.11 15.53 -15.27
C SER A 308 1.03 15.80 -14.07
N LEU A 309 1.42 14.74 -13.36
CA LEU A 309 2.17 14.82 -12.11
C LEU A 309 3.67 14.67 -12.36
N ALA A 310 4.10 13.48 -12.82
CA ALA A 310 5.51 13.19 -13.09
C ALA A 310 5.67 11.93 -13.95
N ASN A 311 6.80 11.83 -14.65
CA ASN A 311 7.35 10.53 -15.04
C ASN A 311 8.41 10.14 -14.01
N VAL A 312 8.38 8.92 -13.48
CA VAL A 312 9.39 8.45 -12.52
C VAL A 312 10.20 7.33 -13.15
N TYR A 313 11.51 7.44 -13.07
CA TYR A 313 12.45 6.42 -13.48
C TYR A 313 13.21 5.97 -12.25
N ASP A 314 13.15 4.68 -11.92
CA ASP A 314 13.91 4.16 -10.78
C ASP A 314 14.65 2.87 -11.08
N VAL A 315 15.71 2.66 -10.32
CA VAL A 315 16.51 1.45 -10.33
C VAL A 315 16.96 1.14 -8.90
N GLY A 316 16.91 -0.13 -8.54
CA GLY A 316 17.48 -0.62 -7.29
C GLY A 316 18.13 -1.97 -7.46
N ALA A 317 19.16 -2.21 -6.66
CA ALA A 317 19.87 -3.47 -6.58
C ALA A 317 19.88 -3.96 -5.13
N GLU A 318 19.58 -5.24 -4.91
CA GLU A 318 19.80 -5.92 -3.65
C GLU A 318 20.88 -6.98 -3.82
N VAL A 319 21.91 -6.92 -2.97
CA VAL A 319 23.06 -7.81 -2.95
C VAL A 319 23.15 -8.49 -1.59
N GLN A 320 22.95 -9.81 -1.55
CA GLN A 320 23.18 -10.62 -0.36
C GLN A 320 24.70 -10.88 -0.22
N ALA A 321 25.39 -10.06 0.57
CA ALA A 321 26.84 -10.17 0.76
C ALA A 321 27.22 -11.50 1.43
N ASN A 322 26.52 -11.86 2.50
CA ASN A 322 26.67 -13.14 3.22
C ASN A 322 25.37 -13.54 3.93
N ALA A 323 25.37 -14.58 4.76
CA ALA A 323 24.16 -15.07 5.43
C ALA A 323 23.48 -14.04 6.36
N ASN A 324 24.24 -13.06 6.85
CA ASN A 324 23.78 -12.09 7.85
C ASN A 324 23.67 -10.67 7.30
N LEU A 325 24.30 -10.37 6.15
CA LEU A 325 24.40 -9.02 5.60
C LEU A 325 23.84 -8.94 4.17
N ALA A 326 22.93 -7.99 3.96
CA ALA A 326 22.46 -7.57 2.65
C ALA A 326 22.69 -6.06 2.44
N VAL A 327 23.04 -5.69 1.21
CA VAL A 327 23.22 -4.31 0.76
C VAL A 327 22.16 -3.98 -0.27
N GLY A 328 21.39 -2.91 -0.05
CA GLY A 328 20.45 -2.35 -1.00
C GLY A 328 20.98 -1.04 -1.55
N ILE A 329 20.86 -0.83 -2.85
CA ILE A 329 21.17 0.44 -3.52
C ILE A 329 19.91 0.86 -4.28
N TYR A 330 19.56 2.13 -4.22
CA TYR A 330 18.41 2.68 -4.93
C TYR A 330 18.73 4.06 -5.48
N TYR A 331 18.22 4.35 -6.67
CA TYR A 331 18.19 5.67 -7.27
C TYR A 331 16.87 5.89 -8.02
N ALA A 332 16.31 7.08 -7.93
CA ALA A 332 15.16 7.52 -8.70
C ALA A 332 15.29 8.98 -9.16
N ASP A 333 14.77 9.25 -10.34
CA ASP A 333 14.54 10.58 -10.89
C ASP A 333 13.05 10.73 -11.24
N ALA A 334 12.40 11.75 -10.67
CA ALA A 334 11.05 12.15 -11.02
C ALA A 334 11.09 13.40 -11.89
N GLU A 335 10.71 13.21 -13.15
CA GLU A 335 10.51 14.27 -14.11
C GLU A 335 9.16 14.95 -13.89
N GLY A 336 9.15 16.00 -13.07
CA GLY A 336 7.94 16.75 -12.76
C GLY A 336 7.26 17.40 -13.97
N LYS A 337 5.92 17.36 -13.97
CA LYS A 337 5.07 17.90 -15.04
C LYS A 337 4.26 19.09 -14.54
N SER A 338 3.08 19.33 -15.13
CA SER A 338 2.29 20.55 -14.92
C SER A 338 1.88 20.79 -13.47
N VAL A 339 1.54 19.72 -12.72
CA VAL A 339 1.16 19.85 -11.30
C VAL A 339 2.34 20.38 -10.49
N THR A 340 3.51 19.73 -10.55
CA THR A 340 4.69 20.16 -9.80
C THR A 340 5.23 21.50 -10.30
N SER A 341 5.19 21.78 -11.61
CA SER A 341 5.64 23.05 -12.18
C SER A 341 4.85 24.25 -11.64
N SER A 342 3.54 24.07 -11.41
CA SER A 342 2.68 25.11 -10.86
C SER A 342 2.94 25.42 -9.38
N ILE A 343 3.56 24.51 -8.64
CA ILE A 343 3.88 24.65 -7.22
C ILE A 343 5.35 25.04 -7.01
N TYR A 344 6.25 24.48 -7.82
CA TYR A 344 7.70 24.61 -7.71
C TYR A 344 8.30 25.13 -9.03
N PRO A 345 8.14 26.43 -9.32
CA PRO A 345 8.59 27.00 -10.60
C PRO A 345 10.11 26.89 -10.80
N ASN A 346 10.89 26.89 -9.71
CA ASN A 346 12.35 26.85 -9.74
C ASN A 346 12.94 25.43 -9.56
N GLY A 347 12.11 24.39 -9.53
CA GLY A 347 12.59 23.04 -9.19
C GLY A 347 11.50 21.97 -9.20
N LYS A 348 10.92 21.70 -10.38
CA LYS A 348 9.82 20.73 -10.55
C LYS A 348 10.25 19.25 -10.46
N HIS A 349 11.54 18.97 -10.59
CA HIS A 349 12.12 17.63 -10.62
C HIS A 349 12.56 17.19 -9.21
N ALA A 350 12.53 15.89 -8.94
CA ALA A 350 13.02 15.35 -7.67
C ALA A 350 13.92 14.14 -7.92
N ARG A 351 14.96 13.98 -7.08
CA ARG A 351 15.87 12.83 -7.11
C ARG A 351 16.04 12.26 -5.72
N LEU A 352 16.16 10.95 -5.61
CA LEU A 352 16.47 10.27 -4.37
C LEU A 352 17.42 9.12 -4.65
N GLY A 353 18.53 9.07 -3.91
CA GLY A 353 19.44 7.95 -3.90
C GLY A 353 19.77 7.53 -2.47
N TYR A 354 19.89 6.24 -2.22
CA TYR A 354 20.36 5.73 -0.93
C TYR A 354 21.05 4.38 -1.06
N VAL A 355 21.86 4.08 -0.05
CA VAL A 355 22.41 2.75 0.22
C VAL A 355 21.88 2.31 1.59
N GLU A 356 21.34 1.09 1.67
CA GLU A 356 20.78 0.52 2.89
C GLU A 356 21.53 -0.77 3.24
N LEU A 357 21.97 -0.88 4.50
CA LEU A 357 22.59 -2.10 5.03
C LEU A 357 21.60 -2.80 5.96
N ARG A 358 21.35 -4.08 5.71
CA ARG A 358 20.49 -4.92 6.56
C ARG A 358 21.34 -6.03 7.15
N TYR A 359 21.53 -5.96 8.46
CA TYR A 359 22.22 -6.99 9.23
C TYR A 359 21.22 -7.76 10.10
N ARG A 360 21.23 -9.08 10.00
CA ARG A 360 20.42 -9.98 10.83
C ARG A 360 21.35 -10.99 11.50
N ARG A 361 21.34 -11.00 12.83
CA ARG A 361 22.05 -11.98 13.64
C ARG A 361 21.22 -13.25 13.84
#